data_AF-A0A9D7D6G5-F1
#
_entry.id   AF-A0A9D7D6G5-F1
#
_cell.length_a   1.000
_cell.length_b   1.000
_cell.length_c   1.000
_cell.angle_alpha   90.00
_cell.angle_beta   90.00
_cell.angle_gamma   90.00
#
_symmetry.space_group_name_H-M   'P 1'
#
loop_
_entity.id
_entity.type
_entity.pdbx_description
1 polymer ?
#
loop_
_entity_poly.entity_id
_entity_poly.type
_entity_poly.pdbx_seq_one_letter_code
_entity_poly.pdbx_strand_id
1 'polypeptide(L)'
;MSTHPIPVLLYEIIQELRARNPDRIPLIGVAGAQGSGKSYQCRILTMANQPRFAHFSLDDVYRSRAYREELATETHPLFITRGPPGTRP
;
A
#
# COMPACT_ATOMS: atom_id res chain seq x y z
N MET A 1 18.97 13.37 13.36
CA MET A 1 17.94 12.64 12.61
C MET A 1 17.07 11.92 13.63
N SER A 2 15.81 12.36 13.82
CA SER A 2 14.92 11.73 14.81
C SER A 2 14.74 10.26 14.47
N THR A 3 15.22 9.36 15.32
CA THR A 3 15.05 7.91 15.19
C THR A 3 13.68 7.52 15.72
N HIS A 4 12.62 8.05 15.11
CA HIS A 4 11.29 7.50 15.32
C HIS A 4 11.11 6.29 14.41
N PRO A 5 10.87 5.08 14.97
CA PRO A 5 10.53 3.94 14.15
C PRO A 5 9.33 4.27 13.28
N ILE A 6 9.37 3.92 11.99
CA ILE A 6 8.28 4.19 11.03
C ILE A 6 6.90 3.79 11.56
N PRO A 7 6.70 2.64 12.25
CA PRO A 7 5.40 2.28 12.82
C PRO A 7 4.87 3.29 13.85
N VAL A 8 5.75 3.88 14.65
CA VAL A 8 5.37 4.87 15.68
C VAL A 8 4.88 6.13 14.99
N LEU A 9 5.64 6.63 14.01
CA LEU A 9 5.24 7.80 13.23
C LEU A 9 3.89 7.60 12.52
N LEU A 10 3.68 6.43 11.90
CA LEU A 10 2.42 6.09 11.25
C LEU A 10 1.26 6.05 12.25
N TYR A 11 1.49 5.48 13.43
CA TYR A 11 0.48 5.44 14.49
C TYR A 11 0.09 6.85 14.95
N GLU A 12 1.06 7.72 15.22
CA GLU A 12 0.83 9.11 15.64
C GLU A 12 0.01 9.89 14.60
N ILE A 13 0.38 9.80 13.32
CA ILE A 13 -0.38 10.42 12.22
C ILE A 13 -1.83 9.92 12.18
N ILE A 14 -2.05 8.62 12.36
CA ILE A 14 -3.40 8.04 12.37
C ILE A 14 -4.22 8.57 13.54
N GLN A 15 -3.62 8.69 14.73
CA GLN A 15 -4.29 9.20 15.92
C GLN A 15 -4.64 10.69 15.76
N GLU A 16 -3.75 11.48 15.19
CA GLU A 16 -4.00 12.90 14.89
C GLU A 16 -5.16 13.07 13.90
N LEU A 17 -5.19 12.27 12.83
CA LEU A 17 -6.26 12.34 11.82
C LEU A 17 -7.62 11.91 12.38
N ARG A 18 -7.65 10.90 13.27
CA ARG A 18 -8.87 10.50 13.98
C ARG A 18 -9.37 11.60 14.91
N ALA A 19 -8.48 12.25 15.65
CA ALA A 19 -8.86 13.34 16.56
C ALA A 19 -9.44 14.53 15.79
N ARG A 20 -8.89 14.84 14.61
CA ARG A 20 -9.38 15.93 13.75
C ARG A 20 -10.70 15.62 13.04
N ASN A 21 -10.97 14.34 12.74
CA ASN A 21 -12.15 13.91 11.99
C ASN A 21 -12.72 12.60 12.59
N PRO A 22 -13.41 12.66 13.75
CA PRO A 22 -13.86 11.47 14.46
C PRO A 22 -14.86 10.61 13.65
N ASP A 23 -15.62 11.22 12.74
CA ASP A 23 -16.63 10.54 11.93
C ASP A 23 -16.07 9.90 10.65
N ARG A 24 -14.76 10.01 10.39
CA ARG A 24 -14.10 9.45 9.20
C ARG A 24 -12.98 8.50 9.56
N ILE A 25 -12.93 7.37 8.84
CA ILE A 25 -11.80 6.45 8.91
C ILE A 25 -10.62 7.07 8.14
N PRO A 26 -9.45 7.27 8.75
CA PRO A 26 -8.28 7.77 8.04
C PRO A 26 -7.82 6.77 6.97
N LEU A 27 -7.62 7.26 5.75
CA LEU A 27 -6.98 6.51 4.67
C LEU A 27 -5.54 7.00 4.51
N ILE A 28 -4.58 6.13 4.77
CA ILE A 28 -3.14 6.46 4.72
C ILE A 28 -2.49 5.73 3.56
N GLY A 29 -1.92 6.50 2.62
CA GLY A 29 -1.07 5.97 1.56
C GLY A 29 0.39 5.91 2.03
N VAL A 30 1.02 4.73 1.95
CA VAL A 30 2.45 4.56 2.25
C VAL A 30 3.20 4.20 0.96
N ALA A 31 4.04 5.12 0.48
CA ALA A 31 4.80 4.98 -0.76
C ALA A 31 6.32 4.94 -0.51
N GLY A 32 7.08 4.41 -1.47
CA GLY A 32 8.54 4.33 -1.42
C GLY A 32 9.12 3.20 -2.27
N ALA A 33 10.44 3.19 -2.46
CA ALA A 33 11.14 2.29 -3.40
C ALA A 33 10.91 0.80 -3.12
N GLN A 34 10.92 -0.06 -4.15
CA GLN A 34 10.83 -1.51 -3.97
C GLN A 34 11.89 -2.01 -2.96
N GLY A 35 11.51 -2.93 -2.08
CA GLY A 35 12.40 -3.43 -1.03
C GLY A 35 12.55 -2.51 0.20
N SER A 36 11.97 -1.31 0.23
CA SER A 36 12.11 -0.38 1.38
C SER A 36 11.33 -0.77 2.65
N GLY A 37 10.73 -1.97 2.71
CA GLY A 37 10.06 -2.47 3.92
C GLY A 37 8.66 -1.90 4.23
N LYS A 38 8.06 -1.09 3.35
CA LYS A 38 6.73 -0.46 3.57
C LYS A 38 5.65 -1.46 4.01
N SER A 39 5.45 -2.52 3.22
CA SER A 39 4.43 -3.53 3.49
C SER A 39 4.72 -4.29 4.79
N TYR A 40 5.99 -4.48 5.13
CA TYR A 40 6.38 -5.10 6.40
C TYR A 40 6.00 -4.21 7.58
N GLN A 41 6.36 -2.92 7.54
CA GLN A 41 6.03 -1.97 8.61
C GLN A 41 4.51 -1.78 8.76
N CYS A 42 3.78 -1.63 7.66
CA CYS A 42 2.32 -1.51 7.69
C CYS A 42 1.64 -2.76 8.23
N ARG A 43 2.14 -3.95 7.88
CA ARG A 43 1.62 -5.22 8.40
C ARG A 43 1.85 -5.37 9.90
N ILE A 44 3.05 -5.04 10.40
CA ILE A 44 3.32 -5.04 11.85
C ILE A 44 2.37 -4.11 12.58
N LEU A 45 2.24 -2.86 12.11
CA LEU A 45 1.36 -1.88 12.73
C LEU A 45 -0.09 -2.37 12.74
N THR A 46 -0.55 -2.96 11.64
CA THR A 46 -1.91 -3.50 11.51
C THR A 46 -2.14 -4.66 12.47
N MET A 47 -1.23 -5.64 12.52
CA MET A 47 -1.32 -6.80 13.41
C MET A 47 -1.37 -6.38 14.89
N ALA A 48 -0.56 -5.39 15.29
CA ALA A 48 -0.55 -4.87 16.65
C ALA A 48 -1.84 -4.12 17.04
N ASN A 49 -2.67 -3.72 16.07
CA ASN A 49 -3.86 -2.88 16.29
C ASN A 49 -5.16 -3.51 15.76
N GLN A 50 -5.19 -4.82 15.50
CA GLN A 50 -6.42 -5.50 15.12
C GLN A 50 -7.47 -5.42 16.25
N PRO A 51 -8.78 -5.35 15.91
CA PRO A 51 -9.36 -5.30 14.57
C PRO A 51 -9.50 -3.88 13.99
N ARG A 52 -8.94 -2.86 14.65
CA ARG A 52 -9.19 -1.44 14.34
C ARG A 52 -8.46 -0.92 13.10
N PHE A 53 -7.50 -1.69 12.58
CA PHE A 53 -6.64 -1.32 11.47
C PHE A 53 -6.76 -2.39 10.38
N ALA A 54 -6.78 -1.95 9.14
CA ALA A 54 -6.70 -2.78 7.95
C ALA A 54 -5.61 -2.25 7.03
N HIS A 55 -4.89 -3.15 6.37
CA HIS A 55 -3.86 -2.84 5.40
C HIS A 55 -4.07 -3.69 4.15
N PHE A 56 -3.99 -3.04 3.00
CA PHE A 56 -3.96 -3.68 1.68
C PHE A 56 -2.84 -3.06 0.86
N SER A 57 -2.23 -3.85 -0.04
CA SER A 57 -1.26 -3.36 -1.00
C SER A 57 -1.95 -3.03 -2.32
N LEU A 58 -1.44 -2.01 -3.03
CA LEU A 58 -1.82 -1.80 -4.43
C LEU A 58 -1.46 -3.00 -5.31
N ASP A 59 -0.49 -3.82 -4.88
CA ASP A 59 -0.10 -5.02 -5.60
C ASP A 59 -1.14 -6.15 -5.48
N ASP A 60 -2.04 -6.07 -4.49
CA ASP A 60 -3.09 -7.08 -4.27
C ASP A 60 -4.21 -6.96 -5.32
N VAL A 61 -4.30 -5.82 -6.01
CA VAL A 61 -5.29 -5.54 -7.07
C VAL A 61 -4.70 -5.63 -8.48
N TYR A 62 -3.52 -6.24 -8.66
CA TYR A 62 -3.01 -6.50 -10.00
C TYR A 62 -3.90 -7.48 -10.76
N ARG A 63 -4.05 -7.21 -12.06
CA ARG A 63 -4.65 -8.16 -12.99
C ARG A 63 -3.87 -9.48 -13.01
N SER A 64 -4.58 -10.57 -13.28
CA SER A 64 -4.02 -11.91 -13.35
C SER A 64 -2.85 -11.96 -14.35
N ARG A 65 -1.99 -12.97 -14.21
CA ARG A 65 -0.90 -13.17 -15.16
C ARG A 65 -1.43 -13.34 -16.59
N ALA A 66 -2.49 -14.12 -16.78
CA ALA A 66 -3.11 -14.34 -18.08
C ALA A 66 -3.56 -13.03 -18.75
N TYR A 67 -4.23 -12.15 -18.00
CA TYR A 67 -4.67 -10.84 -18.52
C TYR A 67 -3.48 -9.94 -18.90
N ARG A 68 -2.39 -10.01 -18.13
CA ARG A 68 -1.16 -9.25 -18.43
C ARG A 68 -0.43 -9.80 -19.65
N GLU A 69 -0.50 -11.10 -19.92
CA GLU A 69 0.05 -11.72 -21.12
C GLU A 69 -0.74 -11.27 -22.36
N GLU A 70 -2.08 -11.27 -22.30
CA GLU A 70 -2.95 -10.73 -23.35
C GLU A 70 -2.64 -9.26 -23.65
N LEU A 71 -2.62 -8.41 -22.61
CA LEU A 71 -2.31 -6.98 -22.76
C LEU A 71 -0.90 -6.72 -23.31
N ALA A 72 0.06 -7.60 -23.02
CA ALA A 72 1.43 -7.49 -23.54
C ALA A 72 1.50 -7.78 -25.04
N THR A 73 0.70 -8.73 -25.52
CA THR A 73 0.56 -9.05 -26.94
C THR A 73 -0.19 -7.94 -27.69
N GLU A 74 -1.26 -7.41 -27.10
CA GLU A 74 -2.14 -6.44 -27.76
C GLU A 74 -1.59 -5.01 -27.77
N THR A 75 -0.86 -4.60 -26.73
CA THR A 75 -0.45 -3.20 -26.56
C THR A 75 1.06 -3.00 -26.52
N HIS A 76 1.76 -3.61 -25.57
CA HIS A 76 3.22 -3.44 -25.44
C HIS A 76 3.87 -4.52 -24.55
N PRO A 77 5.05 -5.06 -24.91
CA PRO A 77 5.72 -6.10 -24.14
C PRO A 77 5.93 -5.81 -22.65
N LEU A 78 6.01 -4.53 -22.26
CA LEU A 78 6.16 -4.12 -20.85
C LEU A 78 4.98 -4.52 -19.96
N PHE A 79 3.77 -4.73 -20.51
CA PHE A 79 2.60 -5.12 -19.74
C PHE A 79 2.69 -6.53 -19.16
N ILE A 80 3.65 -7.36 -19.60
CA ILE A 80 3.95 -8.65 -18.97
C ILE A 80 4.49 -8.48 -17.55
N THR A 81 5.12 -7.33 -17.28
CA THR A 81 5.65 -6.99 -15.95
C THR A 81 4.59 -6.29 -15.10
N ARG A 82 4.72 -6.37 -13.77
CA ARG A 82 3.93 -5.54 -12.86
C ARG A 82 4.55 -4.15 -12.77
N GLY A 83 3.74 -3.11 -12.65
CA GLY A 83 4.22 -1.75 -12.34
C GLY A 83 3.94 -0.68 -13.41
N PRO A 84 4.00 -0.95 -14.72
CA PRO A 84 3.69 0.06 -15.73
C PRO A 84 2.26 0.63 -15.58
N PRO A 85 2.05 1.94 -15.83
CA PRO A 85 0.71 2.53 -15.88
C PRO A 85 -0.19 1.75 -16.84
N GLY A 86 -1.40 1.36 -16.40
CA GLY A 86 -2.33 0.52 -17.18
C GLY A 86 -2.37 -0.97 -16.81
N THR A 87 -1.49 -1.45 -15.91
CA THR A 87 -1.53 -2.84 -15.40
C THR A 87 -2.49 -3.07 -14.22
N ARG A 88 -3.13 -1.99 -13.74
CA ARG A 88 -4.18 -1.97 -12.70
C ARG A 88 -5.51 -1.53 -13.33
N PRO A 89 -6.66 -1.91 -12.74
CA PRO A 89 -7.99 -1.47 -13.18
C PRO A 89 -8.10 0.05 -13.31
#